data_AF-A0A7W7HL15-F1
#
_entry.id   AF-A0A7W7HL15-F1
#
_cell.length_a   1.000
_cell.length_b   1.000
_cell.length_c   1.000
_cell.angle_alpha   90.00
_cell.angle_beta   90.00
_cell.angle_gamma   90.00
#
_symmetry.space_group_name_H-M   'P 1'
#
loop_
_entity.id
_entity.type
_entity.pdbx_description
1 polymer ?
#
loop_
_entity_poly.entity_id
_entity_poly.type
_entity_poly.pdbx_seq_one_letter_code
_entity_poly.pdbx_strand_id
1 'polypeptide(L)' 'MKLVVQVKLLPTPVQASALEATLRACNTAASKVAATARTVGCYRNYDLRKHSYQAIKRIAGWVRRPRSM' A
#
# COMPACT_ATOMS: atom_id res chain seq x y z
N MET A 1 14.86 -31.53 29.93
CA MET A 1 14.19 -30.26 30.29
C MET A 1 14.43 -29.26 29.18
N LYS A 2 13.39 -28.77 28.49
CA LYS A 2 13.54 -27.83 27.36
C LYS A 2 12.83 -26.53 27.68
N LEU A 3 13.60 -25.45 27.83
CA LEU A 3 13.06 -24.10 28.02
C LEU A 3 12.58 -23.59 26.65
N VAL A 4 11.33 -23.18 26.55
CA VAL A 4 10.78 -22.54 25.34
C VAL A 4 10.28 -21.16 25.74
N VAL A 5 10.87 -20.12 25.16
CA VAL A 5 10.50 -18.72 25.40
C VAL A 5 9.71 -18.22 24.20
N GLN A 6 8.49 -17.76 24.44
CA GLN A 6 7.65 -17.17 23.40
C GLN A 6 7.97 -15.68 23.29
N VAL A 7 8.81 -15.32 22.31
CA VAL A 7 9.23 -13.94 22.09
C VAL A 7 8.31 -13.28 21.07
N LYS A 8 7.74 -12.12 21.42
CA LYS A 8 7.05 -11.25 20.46
C LYS A 8 8.09 -10.36 19.79
N LEU A 9 8.43 -10.67 18.54
CA LEU A 9 9.27 -9.82 17.71
C LEU A 9 8.54 -8.51 17.43
N LEU A 10 8.99 -7.43 18.05
CA LEU A 10 8.61 -6.08 17.68
C LEU A 10 9.47 -5.62 16.51
N PRO A 11 8.94 -4.82 15.58
CA PRO A 11 9.74 -4.28 14.50
C PRO A 11 10.89 -3.47 15.07
N THR A 12 12.08 -3.60 14.46
CA THR A 12 13.18 -2.67 14.75
C THR A 12 12.75 -1.24 14.39
N PRO A 13 13.40 -0.20 14.93
CA PRO A 13 13.03 1.19 14.62
C PRO A 13 12.97 1.48 13.11
N VAL A 14 13.90 0.90 12.34
CA VAL A 14 13.94 1.00 10.87
C VAL A 14 12.74 0.30 10.21
N GLN A 15 12.34 -0.87 10.72
CA GLN A 15 11.17 -1.58 10.22
C GLN A 15 9.87 -0.82 10.56
N ALA A 16 9.79 -0.24 11.76
CA ALA A 16 8.66 0.58 12.17
C ALA A 16 8.51 1.82 11.28
N SER A 17 9.61 2.53 11.00
CA SER A 17 9.57 3.70 10.12
C SER A 17 9.23 3.34 8.67
N ALA A 18 9.76 2.22 8.17
CA ALA A 18 9.42 1.73 6.83
C ALA A 18 7.93 1.33 6.73
N LEU A 19 7.39 0.68 7.77
CA LEU A 19 5.98 0.34 7.86
C LEU A 19 5.11 1.61 7.89
N GLU A 20 5.46 2.59 8.72
CA GLU A 20 4.73 3.85 8.81
C GLU A 20 4.71 4.59 7.47
N ALA A 21 5.87 4.72 6.81
CA ALA A 21 5.97 5.36 5.49
C ALA A 21 5.10 4.64 4.45
N THR A 22 5.08 3.31 4.48
CA THR A 22 4.25 2.49 3.59
C THR A 22 2.76 2.73 3.86
N LEU A 23 2.34 2.72 5.12
CA LEU A 23 0.95 2.97 5.50
C LEU A 23 0.49 4.39 5.09
N ARG A 24 1.33 5.41 5.29
CA ARG A 24 1.03 6.78 4.84
C ARG A 24 0.88 6.86 3.32
N ALA A 25 1.74 6.19 2.56
CA ALA A 25 1.63 6.12 1.10
C ALA A 25 0.33 5.43 0.66
N CYS A 26 -0.02 4.30 1.28
CA CYS A 26 -1.28 3.59 1.02
C CYS A 26 -2.51 4.44 1.32
N ASN A 27 -2.56 5.10 2.48
CA ASN A 27 -3.68 5.97 2.87
C ASN A 27 -3.83 7.16 1.90
N THR A 28 -2.72 7.73 1.46
CA THR A 28 -2.71 8.81 0.46
C THR A 28 -3.26 8.31 -0.89
N ALA A 29 -2.83 7.14 -1.34
CA ALA A 29 -3.32 6.53 -2.57
C ALA A 29 -4.82 6.22 -2.48
N ALA A 30 -5.29 5.62 -1.38
CA ALA A 30 -6.69 5.31 -1.15
C ALA A 30 -7.57 6.57 -1.16
N SER A 31 -7.14 7.64 -0.50
CA SER A 31 -7.85 8.93 -0.48
C SER A 31 -8.00 9.51 -1.88
N LYS A 32 -6.95 9.43 -2.71
CA LYS A 32 -7.00 9.89 -4.10
C LYS A 32 -7.90 9.02 -4.97
N VAL A 33 -7.86 7.70 -4.82
CA VAL A 33 -8.77 6.79 -5.51
C VAL A 33 -10.23 7.09 -5.17
N ALA A 34 -10.52 7.32 -3.89
CA ALA A 34 -11.87 7.69 -3.44
C ALA A 34 -12.33 9.02 -4.04
N ALA A 35 -11.45 10.03 -4.08
CA ALA A 35 -11.74 11.31 -4.74
C ALA A 35 -12.02 11.11 -6.24
N THR A 36 -11.18 10.35 -6.95
CA THR A 36 -11.38 10.03 -8.38
C THR A 36 -12.69 9.29 -8.63
N ALA A 37 -13.04 8.31 -7.79
CA ALA A 37 -14.30 7.56 -7.91
C ALA A 37 -15.50 8.50 -7.81
N ARG A 38 -15.46 9.43 -6.86
CA ARG A 38 -16.52 10.42 -6.66
C ARG A 38 -16.61 11.42 -7.80
N THR A 39 -15.48 11.91 -8.33
CA THR A 39 -15.46 12.84 -9.46
C THR A 39 -15.97 12.21 -10.76
N VAL A 40 -15.60 10.96 -11.04
CA VAL A 40 -15.96 10.26 -12.28
C VAL A 40 -17.32 9.55 -12.15
N GLY A 41 -17.85 9.41 -10.93
CA GLY A 41 -19.09 8.65 -10.67
C GLY A 41 -18.93 7.15 -10.89
N CYS A 42 -17.70 6.63 -10.86
CA CYS A 42 -17.39 5.25 -11.18
C CYS A 42 -16.76 4.53 -9.98
N TYR A 43 -17.41 3.45 -9.54
CA TYR A 43 -16.99 2.68 -8.37
C TYR A 43 -16.58 1.24 -8.71
N ARG A 44 -16.77 0.82 -9.97
CA ARG A 44 -16.35 -0.51 -10.43
C ARG A 44 -14.83 -0.55 -10.50
N ASN A 45 -14.22 -1.52 -9.81
CA ASN A 45 -12.76 -1.61 -9.64
C ASN A 45 -11.98 -1.52 -10.97
N TYR A 46 -12.43 -2.25 -11.99
CA TYR A 46 -11.77 -2.31 -13.28
C TYR A 46 -11.67 -0.92 -13.95
N ASP A 47 -12.78 -0.20 -13.97
CA ASP A 47 -12.87 1.12 -14.61
C ASP A 47 -12.15 2.18 -13.77
N LEU A 48 -12.35 2.15 -12.45
CA LEU A 48 -11.65 3.06 -11.53
C LEU A 48 -10.13 2.90 -11.59
N ARG A 49 -9.63 1.67 -11.80
CA ARG A 49 -8.20 1.42 -11.96
C ARG A 49 -7.65 2.07 -13.23
N LYS A 50 -8.41 2.14 -14.32
CA LYS A 50 -7.96 2.85 -15.54
C LYS A 50 -7.71 4.34 -15.26
N HIS A 51 -8.52 4.95 -14.40
CA HIS A 51 -8.39 6.36 -14.03
C HIS A 51 -7.30 6.60 -12.97
N SER A 52 -7.12 5.68 -12.03
CA SER A 52 -6.28 5.91 -10.85
C SER A 52 -4.88 5.30 -10.90
N TYR A 53 -4.63 4.31 -11.74
CA TYR A 53 -3.40 3.50 -11.70
C TYR A 53 -2.12 4.32 -11.90
N GLN A 54 -2.09 5.26 -12.86
CA GLN A 54 -0.92 6.10 -13.09
C GLN A 54 -0.65 7.05 -11.92
N ALA A 55 -1.72 7.57 -11.30
CA ALA A 55 -1.60 8.43 -10.13
C ALA A 55 -1.06 7.66 -8.91
N ILE A 56 -1.58 6.44 -8.66
CA ILE A 56 -1.10 5.57 -7.58
C ILE A 56 0.37 5.20 -7.79
N LYS A 57 0.76 4.82 -9.01
CA LYS A 57 2.15 4.45 -9.32
C LYS A 57 3.14 5.56 -8.96
N ARG A 58 2.78 6.83 -9.21
CA ARG A 58 3.59 8.00 -8.88
C ARG A 58 3.73 8.23 -7.37
N ILE A 59 2.65 8.05 -6.61
CA ILE A 59 2.64 8.25 -5.15
C ILE A 59 3.46 7.18 -4.46
N ALA A 60 3.30 5.95 -4.92
CA ALA A 60 3.81 4.81 -4.22
C ALA A 60 5.29 4.57 -4.56
N GLY A 61 5.77 5.08 -5.71
CA GLY A 61 7.13 4.81 -6.20
C GLY A 61 7.33 3.39 -6.72
N TRP A 62 6.24 2.69 -7.09
CA TRP A 62 6.29 1.27 -7.41
C TRP A 62 6.81 1.10 -8.83
N VAL A 63 8.03 0.57 -8.95
CA VAL A 63 8.42 -0.17 -10.14
C VAL A 63 7.64 -1.49 -10.10
N ARG A 64 6.92 -1.81 -11.18
CA ARG A 64 6.23 -3.10 -11.33
C ARG A 64 7.27 -4.18 -11.08
N ARG A 65 7.21 -4.86 -9.92
CA ARG A 65 8.03 -6.05 -9.71
C ARG A 65 7.72 -7.01 -10.87
N PRO A 66 8.75 -7.52 -11.58
CA PRO A 66 8.52 -8.51 -12.60
C PRO A 66 7.74 -9.65 -11.94
N ARG A 67 6.66 -10.06 -12.59
CA ARG A 67 5.89 -11.22 -12.15
C ARG A 67 6.86 -12.38 -12.29
N SER A 68 7.40 -12.90 -11.19
CA SER A 68 8.20 -14.11 -11.21
C SER A 68 7.35 -15.17 -11.87
N MET A 69 7.84 -15.66 -13.01
CA MET A 69 7.23 -16.72 -13.80
C MET A 69 7.47 -18.06 -13.10
#